data_AF-A0A965MBQ1-F1
#
_entry.id   AF-A0A965MBQ1-F1
#
_cell.length_a   1.000
_cell.length_b   1.000
_cell.length_c   1.000
_cell.angle_alpha   90.00
_cell.angle_beta   90.00
_cell.angle_gamma   90.00
#
_symmetry.space_group_name_H-M   'P 1'
#
loop_
_entity.id
_entity.type
_entity.pdbx_description
1 polymer ?
#
loop_
_entity_poly.entity_id
_entity_poly.type
_entity_poly.pdbx_seq_one_letter_code
_entity_poly.pdbx_strand_id
1 'polypeptide(L)' 'MADTANRYPENIAGAYYVDNQCIDCDLCRETAPASFKRNDDGGYSFVYKQPETPEEQKLAKEAMEGCPVEAIGNNGA' A
#
# COMPACT_ATOMS: atom_id res chain seq x y z
N MET A 1 1.42 -9.66 -8.93
CA MET A 1 1.27 -8.22 -9.21
C MET A 1 -0.14 -7.76 -8.87
N ALA A 2 -0.23 -6.65 -8.13
CA ALA A 2 -1.47 -6.12 -7.61
C ALA A 2 -2.50 -5.82 -8.69
N ASP A 3 -3.78 -6.05 -8.38
CA ASP A 3 -4.91 -5.76 -9.25
C ASP A 3 -5.81 -4.68 -8.62
N THR A 4 -6.05 -3.61 -9.38
CA THR A 4 -6.90 -2.49 -8.94
C THR A 4 -8.34 -2.93 -8.68
N ALA A 5 -8.83 -3.97 -9.37
CA ALA A 5 -10.15 -4.53 -9.14
C ALA A 5 -10.29 -5.18 -7.75
N ASN A 6 -9.16 -5.57 -7.15
CA ASN A 6 -9.10 -6.27 -5.86
C ASN A 6 -8.67 -5.36 -4.71
N ARG A 7 -8.55 -4.04 -4.92
CA ARG A 7 -8.13 -3.10 -3.88
C ARG A 7 -9.08 -3.11 -2.68
N TYR A 8 -8.52 -3.03 -1.47
CA TYR A 8 -9.34 -2.85 -0.27
C TYR A 8 -10.09 -1.51 -0.29
N PRO A 9 -11.33 -1.44 0.23
CA PRO A 9 -12.14 -0.23 0.22
C PRO A 9 -11.59 0.90 1.10
N GLU A 10 -10.75 0.59 2.08
CA GLU A 10 -10.10 1.56 2.99
C GLU A 10 -8.96 2.33 2.32
N ASN A 11 -8.47 1.85 1.16
CA ASN A 11 -7.50 2.62 0.38
C ASN A 11 -8.14 3.95 -0.03
N ILE A 12 -7.47 5.05 0.27
CA ILE A 12 -7.88 6.35 -0.24
C ILE A 12 -7.63 6.43 -1.76
N ALA A 13 -8.41 7.24 -2.46
CA ALA A 13 -8.24 7.43 -3.89
C ALA A 13 -6.84 7.97 -4.22
N GLY A 14 -6.22 7.42 -5.28
CA GLY A 14 -4.93 7.86 -5.78
C GLY A 14 -4.18 6.75 -6.52
N ALA A 15 -2.88 6.98 -6.72
CA ALA A 15 -2.02 6.12 -7.53
C ALA A 15 -1.69 4.81 -6.81
N TYR A 16 -1.37 4.88 -5.51
CA TYR A 16 -1.02 3.72 -4.70
C TYR A 16 -2.25 3.07 -4.07
N TYR A 17 -2.26 1.74 -4.02
CA TYR A 17 -3.29 0.95 -3.34
C TYR A 17 -2.72 -0.39 -2.86
N VAL A 18 -3.39 -0.99 -1.88
CA VAL A 18 -3.18 -2.38 -1.45
C VAL A 18 -4.38 -3.22 -1.85
N ASP A 19 -4.15 -4.37 -2.44
CA ASP A 19 -5.19 -5.33 -2.82
C ASP A 19 -5.35 -6.50 -1.85
N ASN A 20 -6.35 -7.34 -2.12
CA ASN A 20 -6.70 -8.47 -1.29
C ASN A 20 -5.67 -9.61 -1.25
N GLN A 21 -4.55 -9.48 -1.96
CA GLN A 21 -3.42 -10.41 -1.83
C GLN A 21 -2.57 -10.09 -0.59
N CYS A 22 -2.82 -8.97 0.10
CA CYS A 22 -2.09 -8.59 1.32
C CYS A 22 -2.15 -9.70 2.38
N ILE A 23 -1.00 -10.06 2.93
CA ILE A 23 -0.84 -11.09 3.97
C ILE A 23 -0.47 -10.51 5.35
N ASP A 24 -0.65 -9.20 5.54
CA ASP A 24 -0.35 -8.50 6.80
C ASP A 24 1.06 -8.77 7.37
N CYS A 25 2.08 -8.69 6.51
CA CYS A 25 3.48 -8.92 6.87
C CYS A 25 4.20 -7.70 7.50
N ASP A 26 3.47 -6.60 7.72
CA ASP A 26 3.94 -5.35 8.32
C ASP A 26 4.96 -4.51 7.54
N LEU A 27 5.72 -5.09 6.62
CA LEU A 27 6.83 -4.44 5.92
C LEU A 27 6.47 -3.06 5.33
N CYS A 28 5.33 -2.94 4.65
CA CYS A 28 4.91 -1.68 4.06
C CYS A 28 4.68 -0.55 5.09
N ARG A 29 4.24 -0.91 6.30
CA ARG A 29 4.02 0.04 7.40
C ARG A 29 5.32 0.41 8.10
N GLU A 30 6.32 -0.46 8.07
CA GLU A 30 7.67 -0.14 8.55
C GLU A 30 8.42 0.75 7.56
N THR A 31 8.33 0.46 6.26
CA THR A 31 9.00 1.22 5.20
C THR A 31 8.35 2.58 4.95
N ALA A 32 7.01 2.65 4.90
CA ALA A 32 6.27 3.86 4.55
C ALA A 32 5.08 4.12 5.50
N PRO A 33 5.34 4.33 6.82
CA PRO A 33 4.29 4.55 7.83
C PRO A 33 3.44 5.80 7.56
N ALA A 34 3.96 6.76 6.80
CA ALA A 34 3.24 7.96 6.38
C ALA A 34 2.12 7.66 5.37
N SER A 35 2.15 6.50 4.70
CA SER A 35 1.21 6.15 3.63
C SER A 35 0.38 4.89 3.92
N PHE A 36 0.93 3.92 4.65
CA PHE A 36 0.26 2.63 4.94
C PHE A 36 -0.16 2.49 6.40
N LYS A 37 -1.36 1.94 6.62
CA LYS A 37 -1.91 1.57 7.94
C LYS A 37 -2.49 0.17 7.90
N ARG A 38 -2.71 -0.40 9.09
CA ARG A 38 -3.38 -1.69 9.27
C ARG A 38 -4.87 -1.48 9.46
N ASN A 39 -5.68 -2.34 8.86
CA ASN A 39 -7.04 -2.60 9.30
C ASN A 39 -6.99 -3.70 10.36
N ASP A 40 -7.23 -3.36 11.63
CA ASP A 40 -7.10 -4.30 12.76
C ASP A 40 -8.16 -5.42 12.71
N ASP A 41 -9.38 -5.11 12.26
CA ASP A 41 -10.47 -6.08 12.16
C ASP A 41 -10.27 -7.04 10.97
N GLY A 42 -9.77 -6.50 9.85
CA GLY A 42 -9.62 -7.24 8.59
C GLY A 42 -8.30 -7.99 8.44
N GLY A 43 -7.27 -7.63 9.20
CA GLY A 43 -5.96 -8.27 9.10
C GLY A 43 -5.28 -8.03 7.75
N TYR A 44 -5.25 -6.78 7.30
CA TYR A 44 -4.54 -6.36 6.08
C TYR A 44 -4.07 -4.91 6.19
N SER A 45 -3.17 -4.52 5.29
CA SER A 45 -2.72 -3.13 5.16
C SER A 45 -3.48 -2.40 4.06
N PHE A 46 -3.57 -1.08 4.17
CA PHE A 46 -4.19 -0.21 3.16
C PHE A 46 -3.49 1.14 3.11
N VAL A 47 -3.64 1.86 1.99
CA VAL A 47 -3.13 3.22 1.81
C VAL A 47 -4.09 4.21 2.46
N TYR A 48 -3.71 4.79 3.60
CA TYR A 48 -4.53 5.79 4.29
C TYR A 48 -4.20 7.23 3.86
N LYS A 49 -3.01 7.43 3.27
CA LYS A 49 -2.55 8.70 2.73
C LYS A 49 -1.68 8.42 1.49
N GLN A 50 -1.96 9.10 0.38
CA GLN A 50 -1.13 9.03 -0.81
C GLN A 50 0.20 9.76 -0.53
N PRO A 51 1.33 9.26 -1.05
CA PRO A 51 2.59 9.97 -0.93
C PRO A 51 2.55 11.28 -1.72
N GLU A 52 2.80 12.40 -1.04
CA GLU A 52 2.72 13.76 -1.61
C GLU A 52 4.11 14.37 -1.86
N THR A 53 5.11 14.00 -1.05
CA THR A 53 6.49 14.50 -1.20
C THR A 53 7.39 13.51 -1.96
N PRO A 54 8.50 13.97 -2.57
CA PRO A 54 9.47 13.07 -3.20
C PRO A 54 9.99 11.97 -2.26
N GLU A 55 10.17 12.29 -0.98
CA GLU A 55 10.59 11.33 0.04
C GLU A 55 9.49 10.29 0.31
N GLU A 56 8.24 10.72 0.50
CA GLU A 56 7.11 9.80 0.68
C GLU A 56 6.92 8.90 -0.56
N GLN A 57 7.07 9.45 -1.77
CA GLN A 57 6.97 8.67 -3.01
C GLN A 57 8.06 7.62 -3.12
N LYS A 58 9.30 7.97 -2.73
CA LYS A 58 10.41 7.02 -2.68
C LYS A 58 10.11 5.87 -1.71
N LEU A 59 9.67 6.19 -0.49
CA LEU A 59 9.34 5.17 0.52
C LEU A 59 8.14 4.31 0.10
N ALA A 60 7.10 4.89 -0.48
CA ALA A 60 5.95 4.14 -0.98
C ALA A 60 6.32 3.21 -2.14
N LYS A 61 7.22 3.66 -3.03
CA LYS A 61 7.79 2.81 -4.08
C LYS A 61 8.63 1.68 -3.49
N GLU A 62 9.46 1.95 -2.50
CA GLU A 62 10.27 0.93 -1.81
C GLU A 62 9.37 -0.11 -1.11
N ALA A 63 8.30 0.34 -0.43
CA ALA A 63 7.32 -0.55 0.18
C ALA A 63 6.63 -1.44 -0.87
N MET A 64 6.30 -0.87 -2.04
CA MET A 64 5.71 -1.61 -3.15
C MET A 64 6.65 -2.68 -3.70
N GLU A 65 7.91 -2.32 -3.98
CA GLU A 65 8.94 -3.24 -4.48
C GLU A 65 9.32 -4.30 -3.44
N GLY A 66 9.24 -3.97 -2.15
CA GLY A 66 9.51 -4.90 -1.06
C GLY A 66 8.36 -5.86 -0.72
N CYS A 67 7.15 -5.63 -1.22
CA CYS A 67 5.99 -6.43 -0.85
C CYS A 67 6.18 -7.91 -1.29
N PRO A 68 6.22 -8.87 -0.34
CA PRO A 68 6.59 -10.27 -0.65
C PRO A 68 5.57 -11.00 -1.54
N VAL A 69 4.36 -10.46 -1.64
CA VAL A 69 3.24 -11.01 -2.42
C VAL A 69 2.80 -10.04 -3.51
N GLU A 70 3.56 -8.96 -3.73
CA GLU A 70 3.28 -7.92 -4.73
C GLU A 70 1.85 -7.34 -4.65
N ALA A 71 1.29 -7.25 -3.44
CA ALA A 71 -0.09 -6.79 -3.18
C ALA A 71 -0.25 -5.25 -3.24
N ILE A 72 0.85 -4.52 -3.40
CA ILE A 72 0.85 -3.06 -3.51
C ILE A 72 0.98 -2.71 -4.98
N GLY A 73 0.03 -1.94 -5.48
CA GLY A 73 0.03 -1.45 -6.85
C GLY A 73 0.28 0.05 -6.92
N ASN A 74 0.81 0.49 -8.05
CA ASN A 74 0.84 1.89 -8.46
C ASN A 74 0.41 1.97 -9.93
N ASN A 75 -0.75 2.56 -10.19
CA ASN A 75 -1.29 2.64 -11.56
C ASN A 75 -0.66 3.75 -12.41
N GLY A 76 0.34 4.47 -11.88
CA GLY A 76 0.81 5.71 -12.48
C GLY A 76 -0.24 6.81 -12.31
N ALA A 77 0.23 8.05 -12.25
CA ALA A 77 -0.64 9.21 -12.42
C ALA A 77 -0.96 9.41 -13.91
#